data_AF-A0A485AU48-F1
#
_entry.id   AF-A0A485AU48-F1
#
_cell.length_a   1.000
_cell.length_b   1.000
_cell.length_c   1.000
_cell.angle_alpha   90.00
_cell.angle_beta   90.00
_cell.angle_gamma   90.00
#
_symmetry.space_group_name_H-M   'P 1'
#
loop_
_entity.id
_entity.type
_entity.pdbx_description
1 polymer ?
#
loop_
_entity_poly.entity_id
_entity_poly.type
_entity_poly.pdbx_seq_one_letter_code
_entity_poly.pdbx_strand_id
1 'polypeptide(L)'
;MNNFKHLPEPFRIRVIEPVKRTTREHRDNAIFEAGMNPFLLDSEDVFIDLLTDSGTGAVTQNMQAAMLRGDEAYSGSRSYYALCDAVKDIFGYQYTIPTPPRTRRRANLYSGVN
;
A
#
# COMPACT_ATOMS: atom_id res chain seq x y z
N MET A 1 -1.10 20.49 26.97
CA MET A 1 -0.99 19.30 26.10
C MET A 1 0.44 19.15 25.53
N ASN A 2 1.51 19.47 26.28
CA ASN A 2 2.88 19.58 25.73
C ASN A 2 3.87 18.56 26.31
N ASN A 3 3.42 17.45 26.91
CA ASN A 3 4.33 16.56 27.67
C ASN A 3 4.21 15.06 27.33
N PHE A 4 3.70 14.71 26.15
CA PHE A 4 3.70 13.32 25.70
C PHE A 4 4.88 13.05 24.78
N LYS A 5 5.76 12.12 25.19
CA LYS A 5 6.86 11.61 24.36
C LYS A 5 6.33 10.81 23.15
N HIS A 6 5.18 10.17 23.30
CA HIS A 6 4.47 9.44 22.25
C HIS A 6 3.01 9.88 22.26
N LEU A 7 2.54 10.40 21.13
CA LEU A 7 1.15 10.83 20.97
C LEU A 7 0.26 9.59 20.79
N PRO A 8 -0.90 9.53 21.45
CA PRO A 8 -1.89 8.51 21.15
C PRO A 8 -2.38 8.65 19.71
N GLU A 9 -2.76 7.53 19.10
CA GLU A 9 -3.26 7.51 17.73
C GLU A 9 -4.55 8.35 17.62
N PRO A 10 -4.63 9.31 16.69
CA PRO A 10 -5.81 10.14 16.50
C PRO A 10 -6.92 9.42 15.71
N PHE A 11 -7.01 8.09 15.83
CA PHE A 11 -7.99 7.25 15.16
C PHE A 11 -8.27 5.98 15.99
N ARG A 12 -9.38 5.30 15.68
CA ARG A 12 -9.72 4.00 16.29
C ARG A 12 -9.66 2.92 15.22
N ILE A 13 -9.17 1.74 15.61
CA ILE A 13 -9.14 0.56 14.74
C ILE A 13 -10.58 0.11 14.48
N ARG A 14 -10.93 -0.08 13.20
CA ARG A 14 -12.28 -0.47 12.78
C ARG A 14 -12.32 -1.82 12.04
N VAL A 15 -11.36 -2.04 11.17
CA VAL A 15 -11.19 -3.27 10.39
C VAL A 15 -9.78 -3.78 10.66
N ILE A 16 -9.64 -5.10 10.78
CA ILE A 16 -8.36 -5.77 11.06
C ILE A 16 -8.11 -6.84 10.01
N GLU A 17 -6.82 -7.04 9.70
CA GLU A 17 -6.33 -8.19 8.94
C GLU A 17 -5.66 -9.17 9.91
N PRO A 18 -6.11 -10.43 10.00
CA PRO A 18 -5.46 -11.42 10.84
C PRO A 18 -4.05 -11.74 10.35
N VAL A 19 -3.07 -11.66 11.26
CA VAL A 19 -1.68 -12.06 10.98
C VAL A 19 -1.33 -13.36 11.70
N LYS A 20 -0.61 -14.26 11.01
CA LYS A 20 -0.22 -15.56 11.54
C LYS A 20 1.06 -15.43 12.39
N ARG A 21 1.06 -16.04 13.58
CA ARG A 21 2.29 -16.20 14.37
C ARG A 21 3.00 -17.48 13.96
N THR A 22 4.22 -17.34 13.45
CA THR A 22 5.09 -18.45 13.05
C THR A 22 6.10 -18.80 14.16
N THR A 23 6.59 -20.03 14.15
CA THR A 23 7.70 -20.45 15.02
C THR A 23 9.03 -19.94 14.47
N ARG A 24 10.07 -19.96 15.31
CA ARG A 24 11.43 -19.58 14.87
C ARG A 24 11.93 -20.51 13.76
N GLU A 25 11.78 -21.82 13.97
CA GLU A 25 12.18 -22.86 13.02
C GLU A 25 11.51 -22.68 11.65
N HIS A 26 10.21 -22.38 11.61
CA HIS A 26 9.50 -22.08 10.37
C HIS A 26 10.13 -20.90 9.61
N ARG A 27 10.47 -19.82 10.31
CA ARG A 27 11.09 -18.65 9.69
C ARG A 27 12.51 -18.94 9.19
N ASP A 28 13.28 -19.75 9.91
CA ASP A 28 14.64 -20.12 9.50
C ASP A 28 14.62 -20.97 8.22
N ASN A 29 13.64 -21.87 8.08
CA ASN A 29 13.44 -22.63 6.85
C ASN A 29 12.95 -21.75 5.69
N ALA A 30 11.94 -20.90 5.93
CA ALA A 30 11.37 -20.02 4.92
C ALA A 30 12.41 -19.04 4.33
N ILE A 31 13.28 -18.46 5.16
CA ILE A 31 14.33 -17.56 4.67
C ILE A 31 15.42 -18.30 3.90
N PHE A 32 15.70 -19.56 4.27
CA PHE A 32 16.65 -20.40 3.55
C PHE A 32 16.11 -20.78 2.17
N GLU A 33 14.85 -21.19 2.09
CA GLU A 33 14.16 -21.48 0.81
C GLU A 33 14.06 -20.25 -0.08
N ALA A 34 13.84 -19.07 0.50
CA ALA A 34 13.87 -17.79 -0.19
C ALA A 34 15.29 -17.33 -0.62
N GLY A 35 16.32 -18.16 -0.43
CA GLY A 35 17.70 -17.85 -0.83
C GLY A 35 18.29 -16.68 -0.05
N MET A 36 17.92 -16.55 1.23
CA MET A 36 18.32 -15.45 2.12
C MET A 36 17.89 -14.07 1.64
N ASN A 37 16.85 -14.01 0.78
CA ASN A 37 16.32 -12.76 0.26
C ASN A 37 14.87 -12.53 0.76
N PRO A 38 14.66 -11.56 1.68
CA PRO A 38 13.33 -11.24 2.19
C PRO A 38 12.31 -10.81 1.12
N PHE A 39 12.75 -10.31 -0.05
CA PHE A 39 11.84 -9.98 -1.17
C PHE A 39 11.17 -11.20 -1.81
N LEU A 40 11.64 -12.41 -1.50
CA LEU A 40 11.11 -13.67 -2.01
C LEU A 40 10.31 -14.43 -0.95
N LEU A 41 10.17 -13.88 0.26
CA LEU A 41 9.31 -14.48 1.29
C LEU A 41 7.85 -14.31 0.92
N ASP A 42 7.04 -15.32 1.21
CA ASP A 42 5.60 -15.23 1.14
C ASP A 42 5.07 -14.32 2.26
N SER A 43 4.05 -13.51 1.94
CA SER A 43 3.50 -12.54 2.90
C SER A 43 2.85 -13.21 4.11
N GLU A 44 2.35 -14.45 3.98
CA GLU A 44 1.77 -15.22 5.09
C GLU A 44 2.79 -15.62 6.17
N ASP A 45 4.08 -15.64 5.82
CA ASP A 45 5.17 -16.00 6.72
C ASP A 45 5.76 -14.78 7.46
N VAL A 46 5.37 -13.57 7.02
CA VAL A 46 5.80 -12.30 7.58
C VAL A 46 4.79 -11.80 8.61
N PHE A 47 5.21 -11.71 9.87
CA PHE A 47 4.33 -11.25 10.96
C PHE A 47 4.14 -9.73 10.98
N ILE A 48 5.21 -8.98 10.72
CA ILE A 48 5.19 -7.51 10.59
C ILE A 48 6.00 -7.18 9.34
N ASP A 49 5.32 -6.71 8.30
CA ASP A 49 5.96 -6.31 7.05
C ASP A 49 6.40 -4.84 7.13
N LEU A 50 7.71 -4.63 7.03
CA LEU A 50 8.35 -3.31 7.01
C LEU A 50 9.14 -3.09 5.70
N LEU A 51 8.84 -3.87 4.65
CA LEU A 51 9.59 -3.84 3.40
C LEU A 51 9.38 -2.55 2.62
N THR A 52 8.16 -2.01 2.62
CA THR A 52 7.79 -0.78 1.89
C THR A 52 6.58 -0.08 2.50
N ASP A 53 6.54 1.25 2.39
CA ASP A 53 5.38 2.09 2.69
C ASP A 53 4.47 2.33 1.46
N SER A 54 4.89 1.85 0.29
CA SER A 54 4.17 2.03 -0.97
C SER A 54 3.01 1.04 -1.11
N GLY A 55 1.79 1.52 -0.83
CA GLY A 55 0.55 0.74 -1.04
C GLY A 55 0.17 -0.17 0.12
N THR A 56 0.90 -0.10 1.24
CA THR A 56 0.67 -0.88 2.48
C THR A 56 -0.10 -0.08 3.55
N GLY A 57 -0.55 1.13 3.22
CA GLY A 57 -1.30 1.99 4.15
C GLY A 57 -2.73 1.51 4.40
N ALA A 58 -3.18 1.64 5.65
CA ALA A 58 -4.57 1.37 6.01
C ALA A 58 -5.52 2.45 5.47
N VAL A 59 -6.67 2.03 4.93
CA VAL A 59 -7.69 2.95 4.40
C VAL A 59 -8.75 3.29 5.44
N THR A 60 -9.30 4.51 5.37
CA THR A 60 -10.37 4.93 6.27
C THR A 60 -11.73 4.32 5.89
N GLN A 61 -12.69 4.35 6.82
CA GLN A 61 -14.09 3.99 6.53
C GLN A 61 -14.66 4.76 5.33
N ASN A 62 -14.33 6.04 5.20
CA ASN A 62 -14.85 6.88 4.12
C ASN A 62 -14.25 6.47 2.76
N MET A 63 -12.97 6.08 2.74
CA MET A 63 -12.32 5.55 1.55
C MET A 63 -12.94 4.21 1.13
N GLN A 64 -13.20 3.30 2.09
CA GLN A 64 -13.90 2.04 1.81
C GLN A 64 -15.31 2.29 1.25
N ALA A 65 -16.06 3.21 1.82
CA ALA A 65 -17.40 3.58 1.32
C ALA A 65 -17.34 4.26 -0.06
N ALA A 66 -16.29 5.04 -0.34
CA ALA A 66 -16.08 5.66 -1.65
C ALA A 66 -15.81 4.60 -2.73
N MET A 67 -15.00 3.57 -2.43
CA MET A 67 -14.77 2.45 -3.35
C MET A 67 -16.08 1.74 -3.73
N LEU A 68 -16.97 1.50 -2.76
CA LEU A 68 -18.28 0.87 -3.01
C LEU A 68 -19.27 1.75 -3.79
N ARG A 69 -19.05 3.07 -3.82
CA ARG A 69 -19.85 4.04 -4.60
C ARG A 69 -19.18 4.44 -5.91
N GLY A 70 -18.08 3.76 -6.27
CA GLY A 70 -17.27 4.06 -7.44
C GLY A 70 -18.12 4.11 -8.72
N ASP A 71 -17.84 5.10 -9.55
CA ASP A 71 -18.40 5.22 -10.88
C ASP A 71 -17.43 4.61 -11.90
N GLU A 72 -17.84 3.49 -12.51
CA GLU A 72 -17.04 2.71 -13.46
C GLU A 72 -17.26 3.12 -14.92
N ALA A 73 -17.85 4.30 -15.17
CA ALA A 73 -18.00 4.83 -16.51
C ALA A 73 -16.65 4.97 -17.23
N TYR A 74 -16.58 4.50 -18.49
CA TYR A 74 -15.36 4.54 -19.31
C TYR A 74 -14.86 5.98 -19.61
N SER A 75 -15.78 6.94 -19.67
CA SER A 75 -15.47 8.36 -19.86
C SER A 75 -16.37 9.22 -19.00
N GLY A 76 -15.81 10.30 -18.43
CA GLY A 76 -16.56 11.25 -17.62
C GLY A 76 -17.03 10.71 -16.26
N SER A 77 -16.28 9.78 -15.64
CA SER A 77 -16.65 9.24 -14.33
C SER A 77 -16.70 10.34 -13.27
N ARG A 78 -17.68 10.26 -12.35
CA ARG A 78 -17.79 11.19 -11.22
C ARG A 78 -16.54 11.17 -10.32
N SER A 79 -15.92 9.99 -10.19
CA SER A 79 -14.67 9.81 -9.44
C SER A 79 -13.50 10.62 -10.02
N TYR A 80 -13.43 10.77 -11.34
CA TYR A 80 -12.40 11.59 -11.99
C TYR A 80 -12.55 13.07 -11.64
N TYR A 81 -13.77 13.63 -11.71
CA TYR A 81 -14.02 15.02 -11.35
C TYR A 81 -13.71 15.30 -9.87
N ALA A 82 -14.09 14.37 -8.97
CA ALA A 82 -13.74 14.49 -7.56
C ALA A 82 -12.22 14.53 -7.32
N LEU A 83 -11.43 13.77 -8.10
CA LEU A 83 -9.97 13.83 -8.07
C LEU A 83 -9.45 15.19 -8.58
N CYS A 84 -9.97 15.67 -9.71
CA CYS A 84 -9.58 16.98 -10.26
C CYS A 84 -9.84 18.11 -9.27
N ASP A 85 -11.01 18.12 -8.63
CA ASP A 85 -11.37 19.13 -7.64
C ASP A 85 -10.44 19.08 -6.43
N ALA A 86 -10.11 17.88 -5.93
CA ALA A 86 -9.17 17.71 -4.83
C ALA A 86 -7.74 18.16 -5.20
N VAL A 87 -7.25 17.83 -6.40
CA VAL A 87 -5.93 18.28 -6.88
C VAL A 87 -5.88 19.80 -7.00
N LYS A 88 -6.95 20.41 -7.50
CA LYS A 88 -7.05 21.87 -7.60
C LYS A 88 -7.10 22.54 -6.23
N ASP A 89 -7.84 21.98 -5.28
CA ASP A 89 -7.96 22.49 -3.91
C ASP A 89 -6.63 22.40 -3.15
N ILE A 90 -5.95 21.25 -3.21
CA ILE A 90 -4.73 20.98 -2.44
C ILE A 90 -3.48 21.59 -3.10
N PHE A 91 -3.35 21.46 -4.42
CA PHE A 91 -2.13 21.82 -5.15
C PHE A 91 -2.29 23.06 -6.07
N GLY A 92 -3.52 23.51 -6.34
CA GLY A 92 -3.77 24.66 -7.21
C GLY A 92 -3.61 24.38 -8.71
N TYR A 93 -3.43 23.12 -9.12
CA TYR A 93 -3.23 22.78 -10.53
C TYR A 93 -4.54 22.76 -11.31
N GLN A 94 -4.51 23.34 -12.52
CA GLN A 94 -5.68 23.41 -13.40
C GLN A 94 -5.97 22.12 -14.14
N TYR A 95 -4.95 21.30 -14.40
CA TYR A 95 -5.05 20.08 -15.19
C TYR A 95 -4.55 18.88 -14.39
N THR A 96 -5.28 17.77 -14.47
CA THR A 96 -4.97 16.51 -13.77
C THR A 96 -5.08 15.35 -14.75
N ILE A 97 -4.06 14.49 -14.79
CA ILE A 97 -4.09 13.24 -15.56
C ILE A 97 -3.85 12.10 -14.57
N PRO A 98 -4.87 11.27 -14.26
CA PRO A 98 -4.68 10.12 -13.39
C PRO A 98 -3.83 9.06 -14.08
N THR A 99 -2.94 8.43 -13.31
CA THR A 99 -2.12 7.31 -13.78
C THR A 99 -2.17 6.17 -12.76
N PRO A 100 -2.08 4.91 -13.20
CA PRO A 100 -1.78 3.82 -12.27
C PRO A 100 -0.45 4.07 -11.54
N PRO A 101 -0.27 3.53 -10.31
CA PRO A 101 0.98 3.68 -9.58
C PRO A 101 2.17 3.21 -10.43
N ARG A 102 3.29 3.94 -10.32
CA ARG A 102 4.48 3.68 -11.11
C ARG A 102 5.05 2.30 -10.76
N THR A 103 4.94 1.34 -11.66
CA THR A 103 5.60 0.04 -11.49
C THR A 103 7.12 0.25 -11.56
N ARG A 104 7.83 0.04 -10.45
CA ARG A 104 9.25 -0.34 -10.51
C ARG A 104 9.28 -1.80 -10.97
N ARG A 105 9.26 -2.03 -12.29
CA ARG A 105 9.56 -3.36 -12.83
C ARG A 105 10.98 -3.74 -12.39
N ARG A 106 11.16 -4.97 -11.89
CA ARG A 106 12.49 -5.55 -11.66
C ARG A 106 13.37 -5.28 -12.87
N ALA A 107 14.54 -4.69 -12.65
CA ALA A 107 15.63 -4.70 -13.61
C ALA A 107 16.18 -6.14 -13.68
N ASN A 108 15.50 -7.02 -14.41
CA ASN A 108 16.01 -8.30 -14.88
C ASN A 108 15.85 -8.37 -16.41
N LEU A 109 16.39 -7.36 -17.09
CA LEU A 109 16.65 -7.41 -18.52
C LEU A 109 18.18 -7.26 -18.66
N TYR A 110 18.80 -8.26 -19.31
CA TYR A 110 20.23 -8.40 -19.62
C TYR A 110 21.11 -9.12 -18.57
N SER A 111 20.99 -10.44 -18.51
CA SER A 111 22.12 -11.34 -18.22
C SER A 111 21.98 -12.61 -19.09
N GLY A 112 22.21 -12.44 -20.39
CA GLY A 112 22.06 -13.52 -21.36
C GLY A 112 22.51 -13.13 -22.76
N VAL A 113 23.64 -12.43 -22.86
CA VAL A 113 24.46 -12.38 -24.08
C VAL A 113 25.92 -12.23 -23.64
N ASN A 114 26.62 -13.35 -23.61
CA ASN A 114 28.04 -13.56 -23.93
C ASN A 114 28.40 -14.99 -23.57
#